data_AF-A0A7C3ISF0-F1
#
_entry.id   AF-A0A7C3ISF0-F1
#
_cell.length_a   1.000
_cell.length_b   1.000
_cell.length_c   1.000
_cell.angle_alpha   90.00
_cell.angle_beta   90.00
_cell.angle_gamma   90.00
#
_symmetry.space_group_name_H-M   'P 1'
#
loop_
_entity.id
_entity.type
_entity.pdbx_description
1 polymer ?
#
loop_
_entity_poly.entity_id
_entity_poly.type
_entity_poly.pdbx_seq_one_letter_code
_entity_poly.pdbx_strand_id
1 'polypeptide(L)'
;MRLLLLESSSSFSRALGAVAAFVLSQPTLTQALPAESTAKASSGITLMTGTLCVVAWIVVAIWLHRRVANRALVRERQLREFLAIVSHDLRAPLANVQGFLEIALHSRLDDEQRESILRALANARRAGSLVANL
;
A
#
# COMPACT_ATOMS: atom_id res chain seq x y z
N MET A 1 -11.44 10.45 -7.53
CA MET A 1 -10.64 9.44 -6.79
C MET A 1 -10.07 10.06 -5.51
N ARG A 2 -10.94 10.50 -4.58
CA ARG A 2 -10.56 11.27 -3.38
C ARG A 2 -11.58 11.10 -2.23
N LEU A 3 -12.08 9.88 -2.02
CA LEU A 3 -13.19 9.62 -1.08
C LEU A 3 -13.00 8.44 -0.11
N LEU A 4 -11.79 7.88 0.04
CA LEU A 4 -11.55 6.73 0.94
C LEU A 4 -10.71 7.04 2.20
N LEU A 5 -10.35 8.31 2.43
CA LEU A 5 -9.53 8.69 3.60
C LEU A 5 -10.33 9.32 4.77
N LEU A 6 -11.62 9.61 4.59
CA LEU A 6 -12.46 10.16 5.68
C LEU A 6 -13.28 9.12 6.45
N GLU A 7 -13.46 7.90 5.93
CA GLU A 7 -14.20 6.84 6.66
C GLU A 7 -13.39 6.16 7.76
N SER A 8 -12.06 6.19 7.69
CA SER A 8 -11.21 5.55 8.71
C SER A 8 -11.19 6.32 10.04
N SER A 9 -11.45 7.63 10.02
CA SER A 9 -11.45 8.48 11.21
C SER A 9 -12.75 8.31 12.02
N SER A 10 -13.88 8.16 11.33
CA SER A 10 -15.19 8.00 11.97
C SER A 10 -15.35 6.62 12.62
N SER A 11 -14.79 5.54 12.04
CA SER A 11 -14.83 4.22 12.68
C SER A 11 -13.96 4.15 13.93
N PHE A 12 -12.78 4.80 13.92
CA PHE A 12 -11.88 4.89 15.07
C PHE A 12 -12.48 5.72 16.20
N SER A 13 -13.06 6.89 15.88
CA SER A 13 -13.77 7.73 16.86
C SER A 13 -15.01 7.03 17.44
N ARG A 14 -15.75 6.27 16.63
CA ARG A 14 -16.90 5.48 17.09
C ARG A 14 -16.46 4.29 17.95
N ALA A 15 -15.34 3.65 17.64
CA ALA A 15 -14.78 2.58 18.45
C ALA A 15 -14.31 3.09 19.83
N LEU A 16 -13.61 4.23 19.87
CA LEU A 16 -13.25 4.92 21.11
C LEU A 16 -14.48 5.33 21.92
N GLY A 17 -15.48 5.89 21.24
CA GLY A 17 -16.76 6.26 21.86
C GLY A 17 -17.55 5.05 22.39
N ALA A 18 -17.53 3.92 21.69
CA ALA A 18 -18.21 2.69 22.12
C ALA A 18 -17.53 2.07 23.35
N VAL A 19 -16.20 2.09 23.41
CA VAL A 19 -15.45 1.63 24.59
C VAL A 19 -15.73 2.54 25.79
N ALA A 20 -15.71 3.86 25.60
CA ALA A 20 -16.04 4.81 26.66
C ALA A 20 -17.49 4.63 27.15
N ALA A 21 -18.45 4.49 26.23
CA ALA A 21 -19.86 4.27 26.55
C ALA A 21 -20.09 2.93 27.26
N PHE A 22 -19.37 1.87 26.89
CA PHE A 22 -19.46 0.57 27.55
C PHE A 22 -18.89 0.61 28.97
N VAL A 23 -17.80 1.35 29.19
CA VAL A 23 -17.22 1.60 30.53
C VAL A 23 -18.19 2.39 31.40
N LEU A 24 -18.87 3.40 30.84
CA LEU A 24 -19.88 4.21 31.53
C LEU A 24 -21.21 3.47 31.76
N SER A 25 -21.52 2.46 30.95
CA SER A 25 -22.80 1.73 30.96
C SER A 25 -22.82 0.48 31.85
N GLN A 26 -21.76 0.19 32.63
CA GLN A 26 -21.82 -0.89 33.60
C GLN A 26 -22.86 -0.53 34.68
N PRO A 27 -23.95 -1.30 34.84
CA PRO A 27 -24.87 -1.07 35.94
C PRO A 27 -24.12 -1.42 37.23
N THR A 28 -23.82 -0.42 38.05
CA THR A 28 -23.49 -0.64 39.45
C THR A 28 -24.67 -1.37 40.08
N LEU A 29 -24.58 -2.69 40.20
CA LEU A 29 -25.48 -3.53 40.96
C LEU A 29 -25.29 -3.27 42.46
N THR A 30 -25.55 -2.05 42.90
CA THR A 30 -25.95 -1.76 44.27
C THR A 30 -27.44 -2.05 44.36
N GLN A 31 -27.82 -3.33 44.35
CA GLN A 31 -29.12 -3.70 44.88
C GLN A 31 -29.02 -3.62 46.40
N ALA A 32 -29.87 -2.77 46.97
CA ALA A 32 -30.29 -2.91 48.35
C ALA A 32 -30.85 -4.33 48.53
N LEU A 33 -30.13 -5.17 49.27
CA LEU A 33 -30.62 -6.15 50.25
C LEU A 33 -29.39 -6.65 51.05
N PRO A 34 -29.55 -6.90 52.36
CA PRO A 34 -28.48 -6.77 53.33
C PRO A 34 -27.61 -8.03 53.42
N ALA A 35 -26.41 -7.79 53.94
CA ALA A 35 -25.56 -8.72 54.66
C ALA A 35 -24.72 -9.71 53.81
N GLU A 36 -23.41 -9.61 54.09
CA GLU A 36 -22.44 -10.71 54.17
C GLU A 36 -21.47 -10.92 52.97
N SER A 37 -20.35 -10.20 53.06
CA SER A 37 -19.00 -10.80 53.01
C SER A 37 -18.32 -11.18 51.68
N THR A 38 -18.63 -10.57 50.53
CA THR A 38 -17.90 -10.86 49.27
C THR A 38 -17.27 -9.63 48.58
N ALA A 39 -16.97 -8.57 49.33
CA ALA A 39 -16.56 -7.26 48.79
C ALA A 39 -15.08 -7.12 48.33
N LYS A 40 -14.29 -8.19 48.21
CA LYS A 40 -12.88 -8.09 47.76
C LYS A 40 -12.54 -8.81 46.46
N ALA A 41 -13.41 -9.69 45.95
CA ALA A 41 -13.12 -10.51 44.77
C ALA A 41 -13.59 -9.88 43.44
N SER A 42 -14.58 -8.97 43.47
CA SER A 42 -15.21 -8.41 42.27
C SER A 42 -14.46 -7.24 41.63
N SER A 43 -13.62 -6.52 42.39
CA SER A 43 -12.85 -5.37 41.88
C SER A 43 -11.64 -5.78 41.02
N GLY A 44 -11.09 -6.98 41.23
CA GLY A 44 -9.97 -7.50 40.43
C GLY A 44 -10.37 -7.92 39.01
N ILE A 45 -11.56 -8.51 38.87
CA ILE A 45 -12.03 -9.10 37.60
C ILE A 45 -12.29 -8.01 36.53
N THR A 46 -12.79 -6.84 36.93
CA THR A 46 -13.08 -5.73 36.01
C THR A 46 -11.80 -5.07 35.47
N LEU A 47 -10.76 -4.95 36.30
CA LEU A 47 -9.45 -4.42 35.90
C LEU A 47 -8.71 -5.36 34.93
N MET A 48 -8.81 -6.68 35.12
CA MET A 48 -8.23 -7.67 34.21
C MET A 48 -8.92 -7.67 32.84
N THR A 49 -10.24 -7.54 32.82
CA THR A 49 -11.00 -7.47 31.56
C THR A 49 -10.64 -6.22 30.76
N GLY A 50 -10.49 -5.06 31.41
CA GLY A 50 -10.10 -3.82 30.75
C GLY A 50 -8.69 -3.88 30.14
N THR A 51 -7.71 -4.42 30.87
CA THR A 51 -6.33 -4.55 30.39
C THR A 51 -6.21 -5.51 29.20
N LEU A 52 -6.94 -6.63 29.22
CA LEU A 52 -7.00 -7.56 28.09
C LEU A 52 -7.59 -6.90 26.83
N CYS A 53 -8.64 -6.10 26.98
CA CYS A 53 -9.21 -5.34 25.85
C CYS A 53 -8.20 -4.34 25.26
N VAL A 54 -7.46 -3.61 26.11
CA VAL A 54 -6.45 -2.65 25.64
C VAL A 54 -5.30 -3.38 24.93
N VAL A 55 -4.81 -4.48 25.47
CA VAL A 55 -3.75 -5.29 24.83
C VAL A 55 -4.24 -5.86 23.50
N ALA A 56 -5.45 -6.42 23.46
CA ALA A 56 -6.05 -6.93 22.22
C ALA A 56 -6.19 -5.80 21.17
N TRP A 57 -6.61 -4.61 21.58
CA TRP A 57 -6.72 -3.46 20.69
C TRP A 57 -5.36 -2.99 20.16
N ILE A 58 -4.33 -2.93 21.01
CA ILE A 58 -2.96 -2.59 20.62
C ILE A 58 -2.42 -3.62 19.61
N VAL A 59 -2.62 -4.93 19.87
CA VAL A 59 -2.18 -6.00 18.96
C VAL A 59 -2.87 -5.88 17.61
N VAL A 60 -4.19 -5.65 17.60
CA VAL A 60 -4.97 -5.42 16.36
C VAL A 60 -4.49 -4.17 15.63
N ALA A 61 -4.22 -3.07 16.33
CA ALA A 61 -3.71 -1.84 15.76
C ALA A 61 -2.33 -2.04 15.12
N ILE A 62 -1.40 -2.72 15.81
CA ILE A 62 -0.08 -3.07 15.28
C ILE A 62 -0.20 -3.97 14.06
N TRP A 63 -1.09 -4.97 14.11
CA TRP A 63 -1.32 -5.90 13.00
C TRP A 63 -1.90 -5.18 11.77
N LEU A 64 -2.88 -4.30 11.96
CA LEU A 64 -3.45 -3.46 10.90
C LEU A 64 -2.37 -2.57 10.28
N HIS A 65 -1.57 -1.90 11.11
CA HIS A 65 -0.51 -1.02 10.64
C HIS A 65 0.53 -1.77 9.82
N ARG A 66 1.01 -2.92 10.32
CA ARG A 66 1.94 -3.79 9.60
C ARG A 66 1.34 -4.33 8.30
N ARG A 67 0.04 -4.64 8.29
CA ARG A 67 -0.63 -5.16 7.10
C ARG A 67 -0.72 -4.12 5.99
N VAL A 68 -0.89 -2.84 6.32
CA VAL A 68 -0.86 -1.75 5.34
C VAL A 68 0.56 -1.53 4.81
N ALA A 69 1.56 -1.48 5.70
CA ALA A 69 2.97 -1.27 5.31
C ALA A 69 3.50 -2.39 4.39
N ASN A 70 3.22 -3.65 4.72
CA ASN A 70 3.65 -4.78 3.90
C ASN A 70 3.01 -4.78 2.50
N ARG A 71 1.76 -4.30 2.38
CA ARG A 71 1.08 -4.18 1.06
C ARG A 71 1.70 -3.13 0.16
N ALA A 72 2.32 -2.10 0.72
CA ALA A 72 3.03 -1.10 -0.07
C ALA A 72 4.32 -1.68 -0.64
N LEU A 73 5.13 -2.34 0.21
CA LEU A 73 6.39 -2.97 -0.20
C LEU A 73 6.20 -4.07 -1.23
N VAL A 74 5.17 -4.92 -1.07
CA VAL A 74 4.88 -5.99 -2.04
C VAL A 74 4.47 -5.40 -3.39
N ARG A 75 3.60 -4.37 -3.41
CA ARG A 75 3.21 -3.71 -4.66
C ARG A 75 4.39 -3.04 -5.35
N GLU A 76 5.25 -2.38 -4.59
CA GLU A 76 6.43 -1.70 -5.13
C GLU A 76 7.45 -2.71 -5.70
N ARG A 77 7.64 -3.86 -5.02
CA ARG A 77 8.46 -4.96 -5.54
C ARG A 77 7.88 -5.56 -6.82
N GLN A 78 6.59 -5.84 -6.85
CA GLN A 78 5.92 -6.36 -8.04
C GLN A 78 6.01 -5.40 -9.23
N LEU A 79 5.84 -4.09 -8.98
CA LEU A 79 6.01 -3.08 -10.02
C LEU A 79 7.45 -3.04 -10.54
N ARG A 80 8.45 -3.04 -9.65
CA ARG A 80 9.86 -3.06 -10.04
C ARG A 80 10.23 -4.30 -10.85
N GLU A 81 9.77 -5.46 -10.42
CA GLU A 81 10.00 -6.73 -11.14
C GLU A 81 9.33 -6.71 -12.51
N PHE A 82 8.08 -6.26 -12.59
CA PHE A 82 7.38 -6.09 -13.86
C PHE A 82 8.12 -5.12 -14.80
N LEU A 83 8.56 -3.96 -14.29
CA LEU A 83 9.31 -2.99 -15.07
C LEU A 83 10.65 -3.55 -15.56
N ALA A 84 11.37 -4.31 -14.73
CA ALA A 84 12.61 -4.96 -15.12
C ALA A 84 12.40 -5.97 -16.26
N ILE A 85 11.35 -6.80 -16.16
CA ILE A 85 10.99 -7.78 -17.19
C ILE A 85 10.62 -7.07 -18.50
N VAL A 86 9.70 -6.10 -18.44
CA VAL A 86 9.29 -5.33 -19.62
C VAL A 86 10.49 -4.61 -20.24
N SER A 87 11.38 -4.04 -19.43
CA SER A 87 12.56 -3.34 -19.94
C SER A 87 13.54 -4.28 -20.64
N HIS A 88 13.74 -5.46 -20.07
CA HIS A 88 14.53 -6.52 -20.70
C HIS A 88 13.92 -6.93 -22.05
N ASP A 89 12.61 -7.15 -22.10
CA ASP A 89 11.92 -7.63 -23.30
C ASP A 89 11.79 -6.55 -24.37
N LEU A 90 11.75 -5.27 -23.99
CA LEU A 90 11.75 -4.13 -24.92
C LEU A 90 13.14 -3.82 -25.50
N ARG A 91 14.22 -4.24 -24.83
CA ARG A 91 15.59 -4.01 -25.32
C ARG A 91 15.82 -4.68 -26.68
N ALA A 92 15.36 -5.92 -26.85
CA ALA A 92 15.50 -6.67 -28.09
C ALA A 92 14.76 -6.03 -29.29
N PRO A 93 13.46 -5.71 -29.23
CA PRO A 93 12.76 -5.06 -30.34
C PRO A 93 13.30 -3.64 -30.62
N LEU A 94 13.72 -2.88 -29.61
CA LEU A 94 14.36 -1.58 -29.84
C LEU A 94 15.70 -1.71 -30.56
N ALA A 95 16.52 -2.71 -30.20
CA ALA A 95 17.77 -3.00 -30.91
C ALA A 95 17.50 -3.39 -32.38
N ASN A 96 16.46 -4.19 -32.64
CA ASN A 96 16.06 -4.55 -34.00
C ASN A 96 15.63 -3.33 -34.82
N VAL A 97 14.78 -2.45 -34.25
CA VAL A 97 14.35 -1.21 -34.92
C VAL A 97 15.56 -0.32 -35.22
N GLN A 98 16.48 -0.15 -34.28
CA GLN A 98 17.72 0.61 -34.50
C GLN A 98 18.54 -0.01 -35.65
N GLY A 99 18.74 -1.32 -35.65
CA GLY A 99 19.47 -2.03 -36.71
C GLY A 99 18.82 -1.87 -38.09
N PHE A 100 17.49 -1.99 -38.18
CA PHE A 100 16.78 -1.79 -39.45
C PHE A 100 16.90 -0.35 -39.97
N LEU A 101 16.81 0.65 -39.08
CA LEU A 101 16.99 2.06 -39.46
C LEU A 101 18.43 2.34 -39.90
N GLU A 102 19.42 1.72 -39.24
CA GLU A 102 20.83 1.82 -39.65
C GLU A 102 21.08 1.17 -41.02
N ILE A 103 20.49 0.01 -41.30
CA ILE A 103 20.54 -0.62 -42.62
C ILE A 103 19.86 0.27 -43.67
N ALA A 104 18.69 0.84 -43.35
CA ALA A 104 17.96 1.71 -44.26
C ALA A 104 18.78 2.96 -44.65
N LEU A 105 19.57 3.52 -43.73
CA LEU A 105 20.46 4.67 -44.02
C LEU A 105 21.54 4.40 -45.07
N HIS A 106 21.88 3.13 -45.30
CA HIS A 106 22.87 2.73 -46.32
C HIS A 106 22.24 2.54 -47.70
N SER A 107 20.92 2.66 -47.84
CA SER A 107 20.23 2.60 -49.13
C SER A 107 20.25 3.94 -49.87
N ARG A 108 19.84 3.95 -51.15
CA ARG A 108 19.61 5.19 -51.88
C ARG A 108 18.34 5.85 -51.34
N LEU A 109 18.53 6.97 -50.67
CA LEU A 109 17.47 7.79 -50.06
C LEU A 109 17.54 9.20 -50.62
N ASP A 110 16.39 9.83 -50.80
CA ASP A 110 16.33 11.29 -50.93
C ASP A 110 16.60 11.98 -49.58
N ASP A 111 16.72 13.30 -49.59
CA ASP A 111 17.06 14.08 -48.40
C ASP A 111 15.96 14.00 -47.32
N GLU A 112 14.69 13.95 -47.72
CA GLU A 112 13.54 13.90 -46.81
C GLU A 112 13.44 12.53 -46.09
N GLN A 113 13.62 11.45 -46.84
CA GLN A 113 13.69 10.08 -46.33
C GLN A 113 14.87 9.91 -45.38
N ARG A 114 16.04 10.44 -45.75
CA ARG A 114 17.24 10.41 -44.89
C ARG A 114 16.98 11.13 -43.58
N GLU A 115 16.39 12.33 -43.62
CA GLU A 115 16.08 13.09 -42.42
C GLU A 115 15.06 12.36 -41.54
N SER A 116 14.01 11.79 -42.13
CA SER A 116 13.00 11.01 -41.43
C SER A 116 13.60 9.80 -40.69
N ILE A 117 14.47 9.04 -41.37
CA ILE A 117 15.14 7.88 -40.76
C ILE A 117 16.10 8.31 -39.65
N LEU A 118 16.84 9.41 -39.81
CA LEU A 118 17.70 9.96 -38.75
C LEU A 118 16.89 10.37 -37.51
N ARG A 119 15.73 11.01 -37.69
CA ARG A 119 14.82 11.34 -36.59
C ARG A 119 14.29 10.08 -35.90
N ALA A 120 13.88 9.07 -36.67
CA ALA A 120 13.43 7.79 -36.14
C ALA A 120 14.54 7.08 -35.34
N LEU A 121 15.78 7.08 -35.85
CA LEU A 121 16.94 6.48 -35.17
C LEU A 121 17.26 7.20 -33.86
N ALA A 122 17.23 8.54 -33.85
CA ALA A 122 17.41 9.34 -32.64
C ALA A 122 16.33 9.05 -31.58
N ASN A 123 15.09 8.83 -32.01
CA ASN A 123 13.99 8.46 -31.11
C ASN A 123 14.16 7.04 -30.57
N ALA A 124 14.53 6.07 -31.42
CA ALA A 124 14.77 4.69 -31.01
C ALA A 124 15.94 4.58 -30.02
N ARG A 125 17.01 5.38 -30.20
CA ARG A 125 18.14 5.45 -29.26
C ARG A 125 17.74 6.06 -27.93
N ARG A 126 16.94 7.14 -27.93
CA ARG A 126 16.39 7.71 -26.70
C ARG A 126 15.47 6.74 -25.96
N ALA A 127 14.60 6.04 -26.67
CA ALA A 127 13.75 5.01 -26.06
C ALA A 127 14.60 3.88 -25.45
N GLY A 128 15.64 3.42 -26.15
CA GLY A 128 16.56 2.41 -25.64
C GLY A 128 17.31 2.85 -24.39
N SER A 129 17.77 4.11 -24.31
CA SER A 129 18.46 4.61 -23.12
C SER A 129 17.53 4.80 -21.93
N LEU A 130 16.27 5.19 -22.15
CA LEU A 130 15.28 5.26 -21.08
C LEU A 130 15.02 3.88 -20.50
N VAL A 131 14.77 2.89 -21.37
CA VAL A 131 14.51 1.50 -20.97
C VAL A 131 15.71 0.87 -20.26
N ALA A 132 16.93 1.20 -20.67
CA ALA A 132 18.14 0.66 -20.03
C ALA A 132 18.42 1.24 -18.64
N ASN A 133 17.85 2.40 -18.29
CA ASN A 133 18.07 3.10 -17.03
C ASN A 133 16.87 3.01 -16.05
N LEU A 134 15.91 2.12 -16.32
CA LEU A 134 14.79 1.78 -15.41
C LEU A 134 15.22 0.73 -14.37
#